data_AF-A0A7C6PEV0-F1
#
_entry.id   AF-A0A7C6PEV0-F1
#
_cell.length_a   1.000
_cell.length_b   1.000
_cell.length_c   1.000
_cell.angle_alpha   90.00
_cell.angle_beta   90.00
_cell.angle_gamma   90.00
#
_symmetry.space_group_name_H-M   'P 1'
#
loop_
_entity.id
_entity.type
_entity.pdbx_description
1 polymer ?
#
loop_
_entity_poly.entity_id
_entity_poly.type
_entity_poly.pdbx_seq_one_letter_code
_entity_poly.pdbx_strand_id
1 'polypeptide(L)' 'MQKTVAVNEAGLRIGEDHPNAKLTDGEVEMIRQLHEEGVSYKVLAEKFEISKGAVAKICRYERRGQYLADFKTVPVLDCE' A
#
# COMPACT_ATOMS: atom_id res chain seq x y z
N MET A 1 -8.47 0.48 21.68
CA MET A 1 -7.10 -0.11 21.71
C MET A 1 -6.05 0.90 21.20
N GLN A 2 -4.74 0.65 21.30
CA GLN A 2 -3.71 1.50 20.66
C GLN A 2 -3.15 0.79 19.42
N LYS A 3 -3.06 1.48 18.29
CA LYS A 3 -2.48 0.95 17.04
C LYS A 3 -1.21 1.74 16.70
N THR A 4 -0.11 1.04 16.46
CA THR A 4 1.12 1.64 15.95
C THR A 4 1.00 1.78 14.43
N VAL A 5 1.20 2.99 13.93
CA VAL A 5 1.01 3.33 12.52
C VAL A 5 2.26 3.93 11.92
N ALA A 6 2.67 3.44 10.75
CA ALA A 6 3.78 4.01 10.02
C ALA A 6 3.36 5.36 9.40
N VAL A 7 4.19 6.39 9.59
CA VAL A 7 3.96 7.72 9.01
C VAL A 7 5.14 8.21 8.17
N ASN A 8 4.84 9.07 7.19
CA ASN A 8 5.87 9.81 6.45
C ASN A 8 6.33 11.06 7.23
N GLU A 9 7.28 11.82 6.67
CA GLU A 9 7.80 13.05 7.29
C GLU A 9 6.75 14.13 7.54
N ALA A 10 5.65 14.10 6.79
CA ALA A 10 4.50 14.98 6.99
C ALA A 10 3.52 14.48 8.07
N GLY A 11 3.81 13.35 8.73
CA GLY A 11 2.97 12.74 9.75
C GLY A 11 1.72 12.04 9.22
N LEU A 12 1.66 11.78 7.91
CA LEU A 12 0.55 11.07 7.26
C LEU A 12 0.80 9.57 7.29
N ARG A 13 -0.25 8.77 7.56
CA ARG A 13 -0.19 7.30 7.54
C ARG A 13 0.23 6.81 6.16
N ILE A 14 1.19 5.90 6.12
CA ILE A 14 1.71 5.31 4.87
C ILE A 14 1.49 3.80 4.83
N GLY A 15 1.62 3.23 3.64
CA GLY A 15 1.57 1.79 3.44
C GLY A 15 0.19 1.18 3.74
N GLU A 16 0.21 -0.02 4.31
CA GLU A 16 -0.98 -0.78 4.74
C GLU A 16 -1.78 -0.09 5.85
N ASP A 17 -1.17 0.88 6.55
CA ASP A 17 -1.87 1.59 7.62
C ASP A 17 -2.76 2.74 7.11
N HIS A 18 -2.59 3.14 5.85
CA HIS A 18 -3.47 4.14 5.27
C HIS A 18 -4.92 3.62 5.26
N PRO A 19 -5.93 4.38 5.73
CA PRO A 19 -7.31 3.87 5.89
C PRO A 19 -7.95 3.39 4.58
N ASN A 20 -7.53 3.96 3.45
CA ASN A 20 -7.96 3.55 2.10
C ASN A 20 -7.03 2.51 1.45
N ALA A 21 -6.08 1.93 2.19
CA ALA A 21 -5.20 0.89 1.69
C ALA A 21 -5.99 -0.40 1.46
N LYS A 22 -6.16 -0.76 0.18
CA LYS A 22 -6.72 -2.06 -0.21
C LYS A 22 -5.67 -3.16 -0.34
N LEU A 23 -4.39 -2.78 -0.36
CA LEU A 23 -3.26 -3.67 -0.57
C LEU A 23 -2.32 -3.57 0.63
N THR A 24 -1.86 -4.73 1.08
CA THR A 24 -0.76 -4.86 2.04
C THR A 24 0.59 -4.55 1.38
N ASP A 25 1.62 -4.31 2.19
CA ASP A 25 2.96 -4.07 1.64
C ASP A 25 3.50 -5.31 0.90
N GLY A 26 3.22 -6.51 1.42
CA GLY A 26 3.58 -7.77 0.78
C GLY A 26 2.89 -7.99 -0.58
N GLU A 27 1.64 -7.55 -0.74
CA GLU A 27 0.97 -7.61 -2.05
C GLU A 27 1.57 -6.63 -3.06
N VAL A 28 2.00 -5.45 -2.61
CA VAL A 28 2.69 -4.49 -3.47
C VAL A 28 4.01 -5.05 -3.98
N GLU A 29 4.78 -5.69 -3.10
CA GLU A 29 6.03 -6.37 -3.46
C GLU A 29 5.76 -7.53 -4.44
N MET A 30 4.72 -8.34 -4.19
CA MET A 30 4.32 -9.42 -5.09
C MET A 30 3.92 -8.89 -6.48
N ILE A 31 3.19 -7.77 -6.55
CA ILE A 31 2.84 -7.12 -7.84
C ILE A 31 4.10 -6.71 -8.60
N ARG A 32 5.10 -6.16 -7.92
CA ARG A 32 6.39 -5.77 -8.54
C ARG A 32 7.14 -6.98 -9.06
N GLN A 33 7.23 -8.03 -8.24
CA GLN A 33 7.93 -9.26 -8.60
C GLN A 33 7.28 -9.95 -9.81
N LEU A 34 5.96 -10.12 -9.78
CA LEU A 34 5.21 -10.71 -10.90
C LEU A 34 5.33 -9.85 -12.17
N HIS A 35 5.42 -8.53 -12.03
CA HIS A 35 5.65 -7.67 -13.18
C HIS A 35 7.05 -7.87 -13.77
N GLU A 36 8.08 -8.02 -12.93
CA GLU A 36 9.45 -8.35 -13.39
C GLU A 36 9.51 -9.73 -14.06
N GLU A 37 8.69 -10.68 -13.62
CA GLU A 37 8.51 -11.97 -14.30
C GLU A 37 7.77 -11.87 -15.66
N GLY A 38 7.29 -10.68 -16.03
CA GLY A 38 6.63 -10.40 -17.31
C GLY A 38 5.11 -10.53 -17.27
N VAL A 39 4.49 -10.60 -16.09
CA VAL A 39 3.02 -10.63 -15.98
C VAL A 39 2.43 -9.28 -16.39
N SER A 40 1.43 -9.35 -17.28
CA SER A 40 0.73 -8.17 -17.78
C SER A 40 -0.09 -7.49 -16.69
N TYR A 41 -0.14 -6.15 -16.71
CA TYR A 41 -0.94 -5.34 -15.77
C TYR A 41 -2.41 -5.72 -15.69
N LYS A 42 -2.99 -6.28 -16.76
CA LYS A 42 -4.39 -6.73 -16.78
C LYS A 42 -4.58 -7.94 -15.85
N VAL A 43 -3.68 -8.92 -15.93
CA VAL A 43 -3.73 -10.14 -15.10
C VAL A 43 -3.52 -9.78 -13.63
N LEU A 44 -2.60 -8.86 -13.34
CA LEU A 44 -2.38 -8.35 -11.98
C LEU A 44 -3.62 -7.60 -11.46
N ALA A 45 -4.23 -6.76 -12.30
CA ALA A 45 -5.45 -6.04 -11.94
C ALA A 45 -6.60 -7.00 -11.57
N GLU A 46 -6.77 -8.07 -12.34
CA GLU A 46 -7.81 -9.08 -12.09
C GLU A 46 -7.51 -9.92 -10.84
N LYS A 47 -6.24 -10.31 -10.61
CA LYS A 47 -5.84 -11.09 -9.42
C LYS A 47 -5.95 -10.33 -8.11
N PHE A 48 -5.57 -9.06 -8.11
CA PHE A 48 -5.54 -8.21 -6.91
C PHE A 48 -6.79 -7.32 -6.79
N GLU A 49 -7.79 -7.52 -7.65
CA GLU A 49 -9.06 -6.77 -7.67
C GLU A 49 -8.89 -5.23 -7.65
N ILE A 50 -7.85 -4.75 -8.34
CA ILE A 50 -7.50 -3.34 -8.43
C ILE A 50 -7.55 -2.85 -9.87
N SER A 51 -7.79 -1.55 -10.05
CA SER A 51 -7.75 -0.96 -11.38
C SER A 51 -6.36 -1.12 -12.02
N LYS A 52 -6.31 -1.40 -13.33
CA LYS A 52 -5.06 -1.46 -14.12
C LYS A 52 -4.20 -0.21 -13.93
N GLY A 53 -4.81 0.97 -13.82
CA GLY A 53 -4.10 2.22 -13.55
C GLY A 53 -3.43 2.26 -12.16
N ALA A 54 -4.02 1.63 -11.15
CA ALA A 54 -3.39 1.48 -9.84
C ALA A 54 -2.16 0.56 -9.92
N VAL A 55 -2.28 -0.60 -10.59
CA VAL A 55 -1.14 -1.51 -10.83
C VAL A 55 0.01 -0.77 -11.53
N ALA A 56 -0.28 -0.03 -12.60
CA ALA A 56 0.73 0.71 -13.34
C ALA A 56 1.46 1.75 -12.45
N LYS A 57 0.72 2.48 -11.60
CA LYS A 57 1.32 3.45 -10.66
C LYS A 57 2.16 2.79 -9.57
N ILE A 58 1.77 1.61 -9.11
CA ILE A 58 2.54 0.81 -8.13
C ILE A 58 3.85 0.35 -8.77
N CYS A 59 3.77 -0.19 -9.98
CA CYS A 59 4.91 -0.66 -10.74
C CYS A 59 5.90 0.45 -11.12
N ARG A 60 5.39 1.64 -11.45
CA ARG A 60 6.22 2.83 -11.75
C ARG A 60 6.73 3.56 -10.50
N TYR A 61 6.46 3.02 -9.31
CA TYR A 61 6.80 3.65 -8.03
C TYR A 61 6.20 5.07 -7.83
N GLU A 62 5.21 5.46 -8.65
CA GLU A 62 4.47 6.73 -8.51
C GLU A 62 3.56 6.72 -7.27
N ARG A 63 3.17 5.53 -6.79
CA ARG A 63 2.42 5.31 -5.56
C ARG A 63 3.09 4.21 -4.75
N ARG A 64 2.97 4.26 -3.42
CA ARG A 64 3.61 3.30 -2.49
C ARG A 64 5.15 3.27 -2.61
N GLY A 65 5.76 4.41 -2.94
CA GLY A 65 7.21 4.64 -2.92
C GLY A 65 7.65 5.60 -1.80
N GLN A 66 6.80 5.86 -0.82
CA GLN A 66 7.17 6.69 0.33
C GLN A 66 7.94 5.86 1.35
N TYR A 67 9.00 6.44 1.91
CA TYR A 67 9.79 5.82 2.97
C TYR A 67 9.13 5.98 4.33
N LEU A 68 9.44 5.03 5.21
CA LEU A 68 9.04 5.04 6.61
C LEU A 68 9.88 6.10 7.34
N ALA A 69 9.24 7.17 7.80
CA ALA A 69 9.92 8.26 8.50
C ALA A 69 9.81 8.12 10.02
N ASP A 70 8.64 7.72 10.52
CA ASP A 70 8.38 7.57 11.96
C ASP A 70 7.20 6.61 12.23
N PHE A 71 7.03 6.21 13.49
CA PHE A 71 5.88 5.42 13.95
C PHE A 71 5.05 6.25 14.93
N LYS A 72 3.79 6.53 14.58
CA LYS A 72 2.85 7.20 15.45
C LYS A 72 1.95 6.19 16.15
N THR A 73 1.71 6.36 17.44
CA THR A 73 0.67 5.59 18.13
C THR A 73 -0.65 6.34 18.03
N VAL A 74 -1.66 5.73 17.42
CA VAL A 74 -3.01 6.31 17.35
C VAL A 74 -3.97 5.56 18.26
N PRO A 75 -4.78 6.27 19.06
CA PRO A 75 -5.88 5.64 19.78
C PRO A 75 -6.96 5.25 18.76
N VAL A 76 -7.25 3.95 18.64
CA VAL A 76 -8.44 3.50 17.91
C VAL A 76 -9.63 3.62 18.87
N LEU A 77 -10.55 4.54 18.57
CA LEU A 77 -11.87 4.60 19.18
C LEU A 77 -12.71 3.49 18.53
N ASP A 78 -12.99 2.44 19.29
CA ASP A 78 -14.09 1.52 19.01
C ASP A 78 -15.40 2.34 19.13
N CYS A 79 -16.04 2.62 18.00
CA CYS A 79 -17.43 3.05 18.00
C CYS A 79 -18.26 1.76 17.96
N GLU A 80 -18.80 1.35 19.12
CA GLU A 80 -19.86 0.34 19.21
C GLU A 80 -21.09 0.73 18.40
#